data_AF-A0A835XL94-F1
#
_entry.id   AF-A0A835XL94-F1
#
_cell.length_a   1.000
_cell.length_b   1.000
_cell.length_c   1.000
_cell.angle_alpha   90.00
_cell.angle_beta   90.00
_cell.angle_gamma   90.00
#
_symmetry.space_group_name_H-M   'P 1'
#
loop_
_entity.id
_entity.type
_entity.pdbx_description
1 polymer ?
#
loop_
_entity_poly.entity_id
_entity_poly.type
_entity_poly.pdbx_seq_one_letter_code
_entity_poly.pdbx_strand_id
1 'polypeptide(L)'
;MQGTLSAGRRSYDTLYQEMLSCGFRAMPKPPGPPPRPPSPPSPPPPPSPASRTWRSGAGSRLTPVIGSEFYERQPDMKAHVKLIGSVPREEAEFSKALQVPAELADTHVSLHANLPYRDFFHAIYSSWALLPRLGSKLYLRSKITSTLLSSLSTHVPLVVNEEFLAAYTMLNASTVIRMQPNETVCALYNRIAAMPPPEYGALRRNLRALAEELNTRVLDYIVGQLERTA
;
A
#
# COMPACT_ATOMS: atom_id res chain seq x y z
N MET A 1 8.97 7.45 -8.54
CA MET A 1 10.35 7.81 -8.92
C MET A 1 11.24 6.63 -8.56
N GLN A 2 11.90 6.06 -9.57
CA GLN A 2 12.68 4.83 -9.49
C GLN A 2 13.94 5.05 -8.65
N GLY A 3 14.08 4.29 -7.57
CA GLY A 3 15.38 4.04 -6.98
C GLY A 3 16.06 2.97 -7.81
N THR A 4 16.92 3.36 -8.74
CA THR A 4 17.83 2.42 -9.38
C THR A 4 18.69 1.81 -8.27
N LEU A 5 18.71 0.48 -8.17
CA LEU A 5 19.56 -0.27 -7.24
C LEU A 5 21.03 -0.15 -7.68
N SER A 6 21.62 1.03 -7.51
CA SER A 6 23.05 1.24 -7.73
C SER A 6 23.80 1.12 -6.40
N ALA A 7 24.52 0.01 -6.24
CA ALA A 7 25.75 -0.20 -5.45
C ALA A 7 25.84 0.27 -3.98
N GLY A 8 24.73 0.67 -3.34
CA GLY A 8 24.66 0.91 -1.89
C GLY A 8 23.63 -0.02 -1.26
N ARG A 9 23.99 -1.29 -1.04
CA ARG A 9 23.10 -2.29 -0.41
C ARG A 9 22.68 -1.83 0.98
N ARG A 10 21.46 -1.33 1.11
CA ARG A 10 20.69 -1.48 2.36
C ARG A 10 19.83 -2.71 2.15
N SER A 11 20.25 -3.84 2.72
CA SER A 11 19.51 -5.09 2.63
C SER A 11 18.20 -4.97 3.40
N TYR A 12 17.18 -5.67 2.91
CA TYR A 12 15.94 -5.86 3.64
C TYR A 12 16.13 -6.78 4.87
N ASP A 13 17.37 -7.21 5.14
CA ASP A 13 17.75 -8.07 6.27
C ASP A 13 17.26 -7.55 7.61
N THR A 14 17.24 -6.23 7.86
CA THR A 14 16.73 -5.72 9.13
C THR A 14 15.22 -5.94 9.29
N LEU A 15 14.43 -5.67 8.24
CA LEU A 15 12.99 -5.95 8.26
C LEU A 15 12.73 -7.45 8.41
N TYR A 16 13.58 -8.24 7.77
CA TYR A 16 13.50 -9.69 7.76
C TYR A 16 13.84 -10.32 9.12
N GLN A 17 14.97 -9.93 9.73
CA GLN A 17 15.36 -10.40 11.07
C GLN A 17 14.29 -10.01 12.10
N GLU A 18 13.68 -8.84 11.93
CA GLU A 18 12.52 -8.44 12.72
C GLU A 18 11.34 -9.39 12.46
N MET A 19 10.93 -9.65 11.21
CA MET A 19 9.85 -10.59 10.91
C MET A 19 10.08 -11.99 11.50
N LEU A 20 11.29 -12.56 11.39
CA LEU A 20 11.60 -13.86 12.00
C LEU A 20 11.51 -13.85 13.52
N SER A 21 11.98 -12.79 14.17
CA SER A 21 11.97 -12.66 15.63
C SER A 21 10.56 -12.72 16.23
N CYS A 22 9.54 -12.57 15.38
CA CYS A 22 8.14 -12.48 15.76
C CYS A 22 7.36 -13.78 15.56
N GLY A 23 8.07 -14.89 15.38
CA GLY A 23 7.45 -16.19 15.29
C GLY A 23 6.75 -16.46 13.96
N PHE A 24 7.08 -15.72 12.89
CA PHE A 24 6.78 -16.15 11.52
C PHE A 24 7.56 -17.43 11.26
N ARG A 25 6.92 -18.58 11.55
CA ARG A 25 7.48 -19.90 11.26
C ARG A 25 7.07 -20.31 9.85
N ALA A 26 8.01 -20.92 9.14
CA ALA A 26 7.73 -21.68 7.94
C ALA A 26 6.61 -22.69 8.23
N MET A 27 5.50 -22.59 7.53
CA MET A 27 4.53 -23.69 7.51
C MET A 27 5.14 -24.83 6.68
N PRO A 28 4.94 -26.10 7.06
CA PRO A 28 5.22 -27.19 6.13
C PRO A 28 4.45 -26.93 4.84
N LYS A 29 5.15 -27.00 3.71
CA LYS A 29 4.56 -26.82 2.38
C LYS A 29 3.28 -27.67 2.31
N PRO A 30 2.09 -27.08 2.07
CA PRO A 30 0.88 -27.87 1.97
C PRO A 30 1.08 -28.93 0.88
N PRO A 31 0.52 -30.14 1.06
CA PRO A 31 0.60 -31.18 0.04
C PRO A 31 0.14 -30.56 -1.29
N GLY A 32 0.91 -30.82 -2.36
CA GLY A 32 0.61 -30.28 -3.68
C GLY A 32 -0.85 -30.57 -4.05
N PRO A 33 -1.50 -29.68 -4.81
CA PRO A 33 -2.88 -29.91 -5.23
C PRO A 33 -2.98 -31.27 -5.92
N PRO A 34 -4.03 -32.06 -5.67
CA PRO A 34 -4.25 -33.30 -6.39
C PRO A 34 -4.23 -33.01 -7.91
N PRO A 35 -3.76 -33.97 -8.73
CA PRO A 35 -3.72 -33.79 -10.18
C PRO A 35 -5.08 -33.33 -10.68
N ARG A 36 -5.09 -32.27 -11.50
CA ARG A 36 -6.34 -31.71 -12.04
C ARG A 36 -7.08 -32.81 -12.80
N PRO A 37 -8.39 -33.02 -12.52
CA PRO A 37 -9.21 -33.84 -13.39
C PRO A 37 -9.19 -33.26 -14.81
N PRO A 38 -9.35 -34.10 -15.84
CA PRO A 38 -9.37 -33.65 -17.23
C PRO A 38 -10.43 -32.56 -17.40
N SER A 39 -10.07 -31.50 -18.13
CA SER A 39 -10.98 -30.39 -18.38
C SER A 39 -12.23 -30.87 -19.14
N PRO A 40 -13.44 -30.51 -18.71
CA PRO A 40 -14.64 -30.78 -19.50
C PRO A 40 -14.54 -30.09 -20.87
N PRO A 41 -15.19 -30.63 -21.91
CA PRO A 41 -15.23 -30.02 -23.23
C PRO A 41 -15.75 -28.59 -23.14
N SER A 42 -15.13 -27.68 -23.89
CA SER A 42 -15.50 -26.27 -23.92
C SER A 42 -16.97 -26.10 -24.35
N PRO A 43 -17.76 -25.27 -23.66
CA PRO A 43 -19.11 -24.95 -24.12
C PRO A 43 -19.06 -24.18 -25.45
N PRO A 44 -20.11 -24.28 -26.28
CA PRO A 44 -20.20 -23.51 -27.52
C PRO A 44 -20.18 -22.01 -27.24
N PRO A 45 -19.63 -21.19 -28.15
CA PRO A 45 -19.55 -19.76 -27.98
C PRO A 45 -20.96 -19.14 -27.90
N PRO A 46 -21.16 -18.10 -27.07
CA PRO A 46 -22.42 -17.38 -27.02
C PRO A 46 -22.68 -16.62 -28.33
N PRO A 47 -23.95 -16.43 -28.73
CA PRO A 47 -24.29 -15.62 -29.90
C PRO A 47 -23.86 -14.15 -29.71
N SER A 48 -23.37 -13.54 -30.79
CA SER A 48 -22.91 -12.15 -30.81
C SER A 48 -24.02 -11.17 -30.37
N PRO A 49 -23.75 -10.23 -29.45
CA PRO A 49 -24.74 -9.24 -29.05
C PRO A 49 -24.96 -8.21 -30.17
N ALA A 50 -26.21 -8.14 -30.65
CA ALA A 50 -26.69 -7.06 -31.50
C ALA A 50 -26.56 -5.71 -30.77
N SER A 51 -26.12 -4.71 -31.53
CA SER A 51 -25.87 -3.32 -31.13
C SER A 51 -26.98 -2.73 -30.26
N ARG A 52 -26.69 -2.53 -28.97
CA ARG A 52 -27.58 -1.82 -28.04
C ARG A 52 -27.15 -0.35 -27.99
N THR A 53 -27.96 0.51 -28.58
CA THR A 53 -27.80 1.98 -28.57
C THR A 53 -27.94 2.53 -27.16
N TRP A 54 -26.96 3.32 -26.73
CA TRP A 54 -26.98 4.05 -25.46
C TRP A 54 -27.95 5.25 -25.56
N ARG A 55 -29.01 5.26 -24.75
CA ARG A 55 -29.81 6.46 -24.47
C ARG A 55 -29.32 7.08 -23.17
N SER A 56 -28.93 8.35 -23.24
CA SER A 56 -28.62 9.23 -22.12
C SER A 56 -29.90 9.55 -21.32
N GLY A 57 -30.00 9.01 -20.10
CA GLY A 57 -31.01 9.38 -19.12
C GLY A 57 -30.36 10.17 -17.99
N ALA A 58 -30.76 11.43 -17.86
CA ALA A 58 -30.36 12.34 -16.80
C ALA A 58 -30.93 11.92 -15.43
N GLY A 59 -30.16 12.21 -14.37
CA GLY A 59 -30.68 12.30 -13.00
C GLY A 59 -30.66 11.00 -12.21
N SER A 60 -29.50 10.65 -11.65
CA SER A 60 -29.47 9.85 -10.42
C SER A 60 -28.48 10.46 -9.45
N ARG A 61 -29.00 10.95 -8.32
CA ARG A 61 -28.22 11.42 -7.17
C ARG A 61 -27.45 10.23 -6.63
N LEU A 62 -26.14 10.21 -6.84
CA LEU A 62 -25.24 9.29 -6.16
C LEU A 62 -25.17 9.70 -4.68
N THR A 63 -25.98 9.06 -3.84
CA THR A 63 -25.66 8.92 -2.42
C THR A 63 -24.34 8.16 -2.33
N PRO A 64 -23.32 8.69 -1.62
CA PRO A 64 -22.11 7.93 -1.37
C PRO A 64 -22.43 6.87 -0.31
N VAL A 65 -22.84 5.68 -0.74
CA VAL A 65 -22.74 4.47 0.08
C VAL A 65 -21.28 4.03 0.04
N ILE A 66 -20.42 4.72 0.79
CA ILE A 66 -19.09 4.21 1.11
C ILE A 66 -19.25 3.49 2.45
N GLY A 67 -19.51 2.19 2.34
CA GLY A 67 -19.84 1.32 3.46
C GLY A 67 -18.78 1.33 4.55
N SER A 68 -19.23 1.57 5.77
CA SER A 68 -18.60 1.11 7.01
C SER A 68 -18.66 -0.42 7.18
N GLU A 69 -19.10 -1.16 6.15
CA GLU A 69 -19.52 -2.56 6.22
C GLU A 69 -18.41 -3.57 5.84
N PHE A 70 -17.19 -3.15 5.51
CA PHE A 70 -16.13 -4.05 5.00
C PHE A 70 -14.99 -4.38 5.98
N TYR A 71 -15.14 -4.11 7.27
CA TYR A 71 -14.14 -4.51 8.28
C TYR A 71 -14.72 -5.58 9.21
N GLU A 72 -15.19 -6.69 8.65
CA GLU A 72 -15.44 -7.89 9.44
C GLU A 72 -14.07 -8.50 9.81
N ARG A 73 -13.77 -8.53 11.11
CA ARG A 73 -12.50 -8.99 11.65
C ARG A 73 -12.33 -10.47 11.34
N GLN A 74 -11.39 -10.83 10.46
CA GLN A 74 -10.96 -12.23 10.33
C GLN A 74 -10.07 -12.60 11.52
N PRO A 75 -10.49 -13.52 12.40
CA PRO A 75 -9.77 -13.85 13.64
C PRO A 75 -8.44 -14.59 13.41
N ASP A 76 -8.17 -14.97 12.16
CA ASP A 76 -7.02 -15.73 11.68
C ASP A 76 -6.17 -14.97 10.65
N MET A 77 -6.36 -13.64 10.52
CA MET A 77 -5.64 -12.83 9.54
C MET A 77 -4.14 -12.86 9.81
N LYS A 78 -3.43 -13.69 9.04
CA LYS A 78 -1.99 -13.82 9.08
C LYS A 78 -1.36 -12.54 8.58
N ALA A 79 -0.30 -12.09 9.25
CA ALA A 79 0.48 -10.95 8.82
C ALA A 79 0.96 -11.14 7.38
N HIS A 80 0.65 -10.16 6.54
CA HIS A 80 0.99 -10.19 5.12
C HIS A 80 1.61 -8.86 4.72
N VAL A 81 2.84 -8.93 4.17
CA VAL A 81 3.64 -7.78 3.77
C VAL A 81 3.67 -7.70 2.25
N LYS A 82 3.34 -6.52 1.69
CA LYS A 82 3.50 -6.24 0.27
C LYS A 82 4.78 -5.45 0.07
N LEU A 83 5.75 -6.01 -0.65
CA LEU A 83 6.96 -5.30 -1.04
C LEU A 83 6.76 -4.78 -2.46
N ILE A 84 6.57 -3.46 -2.57
CA ILE A 84 6.32 -2.79 -3.85
C ILE A 84 7.57 -2.00 -4.25
N GLY A 85 8.11 -2.28 -5.43
CA GLY A 85 9.33 -1.65 -5.90
C GLY A 85 9.49 -1.67 -7.41
N SER A 86 10.57 -1.04 -7.88
CA SER A 86 11.00 -1.15 -9.26
C SER A 86 12.29 -1.94 -9.32
N VAL A 87 12.33 -2.94 -10.19
CA VAL A 87 13.53 -3.74 -10.48
C VAL A 87 13.81 -3.73 -11.97
N PRO A 88 15.07 -3.92 -12.40
CA PRO A 88 15.42 -3.75 -13.79
C PRO A 88 14.70 -4.71 -14.74
N ARG A 89 14.48 -6.01 -14.43
CA ARG A 89 14.00 -6.95 -15.45
C ARG A 89 13.06 -8.09 -15.01
N GLU A 90 13.17 -8.70 -13.82
CA GLU A 90 12.28 -9.82 -13.43
C GLU A 90 11.92 -9.89 -11.92
N GLU A 91 10.74 -10.44 -11.59
CA GLU A 91 10.26 -10.61 -10.20
C GLU A 91 11.08 -11.64 -9.41
N ALA A 92 11.57 -12.69 -10.07
CA ALA A 92 12.48 -13.66 -9.46
C ALA A 92 13.81 -13.02 -9.02
N GLU A 93 14.31 -12.06 -9.80
CA GLU A 93 15.46 -11.24 -9.41
C GLU A 93 15.12 -10.31 -8.25
N PHE A 94 13.88 -9.83 -8.14
CA PHE A 94 13.44 -9.01 -7.02
C PHE A 94 13.46 -9.81 -5.72
N SER A 95 12.88 -11.01 -5.68
CA SER A 95 12.91 -11.88 -4.51
C SER A 95 14.35 -12.19 -4.07
N LYS A 96 15.20 -12.56 -5.03
CA LYS A 96 16.62 -12.86 -4.79
C LYS A 96 17.42 -11.64 -4.33
N ALA A 97 17.16 -10.47 -4.89
CA ALA A 97 17.82 -9.21 -4.49
C ALA A 97 17.42 -8.80 -3.07
N LEU A 98 16.19 -9.10 -2.67
CA LEU A 98 15.66 -8.83 -1.35
C LEU A 98 16.05 -9.90 -0.30
N GLN A 99 16.62 -11.04 -0.75
CA GLN A 99 16.96 -12.19 0.09
C GLN A 99 15.78 -12.65 0.96
N VAL A 100 14.56 -12.62 0.40
CA VAL A 100 13.38 -13.15 1.09
C VAL A 100 13.55 -14.67 1.21
N PRO A 101 13.49 -15.25 2.41
CA PRO A 101 13.59 -16.70 2.54
C PRO A 101 12.40 -17.37 1.87
N ALA A 102 12.66 -18.54 1.28
CA ALA A 102 11.64 -19.32 0.58
C ALA A 102 10.43 -19.62 1.48
N GLU A 103 10.67 -19.78 2.78
CA GLU A 103 9.66 -20.06 3.80
C GLU A 103 8.61 -18.95 3.96
N LEU A 104 8.97 -17.70 3.70
CA LEU A 104 8.10 -16.54 3.86
C LEU A 104 7.51 -16.07 2.52
N ALA A 105 8.23 -16.31 1.42
CA ALA A 105 7.87 -15.87 0.07
C ALA A 105 6.49 -16.39 -0.38
N ASP A 106 6.12 -17.61 0.03
CA ASP A 106 4.89 -18.25 -0.48
C ASP A 106 3.63 -17.95 0.37
N THR A 107 3.78 -17.37 1.57
CA THR A 107 2.66 -17.30 2.55
C THR A 107 2.45 -15.93 3.20
N HIS A 108 3.50 -15.14 3.36
CA HIS A 108 3.45 -13.91 4.15
C HIS A 108 3.95 -12.67 3.39
N VAL A 109 4.52 -12.86 2.20
CA VAL A 109 5.12 -11.77 1.42
C VAL A 109 4.58 -11.81 -0.01
N SER A 110 4.01 -10.71 -0.48
CA SER A 110 3.77 -10.51 -1.90
C SER A 110 4.80 -9.53 -2.45
N LEU A 111 5.43 -9.92 -3.56
CA LEU A 111 6.38 -9.08 -4.28
C LEU A 111 5.66 -8.42 -5.45
N HIS A 112 5.84 -7.13 -5.60
CA HIS A 112 5.21 -6.33 -6.64
C HIS A 112 6.26 -5.48 -7.32
N ALA A 113 6.78 -5.99 -8.45
CA ALA A 113 7.78 -5.34 -9.27
C ALA A 113 7.12 -4.60 -10.43
N ASN A 114 7.51 -3.34 -10.67
CA ASN A 114 7.15 -2.57 -11.87
C ASN A 114 5.64 -2.56 -12.18
N LEU A 115 4.78 -2.51 -11.15
CA LEU A 115 3.34 -2.52 -11.34
C LEU A 115 2.89 -1.36 -12.23
N PRO A 116 1.95 -1.60 -13.17
CA PRO A 116 1.24 -0.54 -13.86
C PRO A 116 0.62 0.44 -12.86
N TYR A 117 0.52 1.72 -13.24
CA TYR A 117 0.07 2.79 -12.33
C TYR A 117 -1.20 2.43 -11.55
N ARG A 118 -2.24 1.94 -12.24
CA ARG A 118 -3.50 1.53 -11.60
C ARG A 118 -3.29 0.44 -10.55
N ASP A 119 -2.52 -0.59 -10.90
CA ASP A 119 -2.33 -1.77 -10.04
C ASP A 119 -1.43 -1.43 -8.86
N PHE A 120 -0.47 -0.52 -9.04
CA PHE A 120 0.34 0.06 -7.97
C PHE A 120 -0.54 0.73 -6.91
N PHE A 121 -1.42 1.65 -7.32
CA PHE A 121 -2.31 2.35 -6.39
C PHE A 121 -3.36 1.41 -5.77
N HIS A 122 -3.82 0.40 -6.51
CA HIS A 122 -4.71 -0.62 -5.97
C HIS A 122 -4.03 -1.50 -4.90
N ALA A 123 -2.78 -1.91 -5.14
CA ALA A 123 -2.00 -2.68 -4.16
C ALA A 123 -1.81 -1.89 -2.86
N ILE A 124 -1.58 -0.58 -2.96
CA ILE A 124 -1.51 0.33 -1.81
C ILE A 124 -2.86 0.47 -1.13
N TYR A 125 -3.92 0.81 -1.86
CA TYR A 125 -5.26 1.06 -1.31
C TYR A 125 -5.82 -0.13 -0.50
N SER A 126 -5.46 -1.35 -0.91
CA SER A 126 -5.79 -2.62 -0.23
C SER A 126 -4.84 -2.98 0.92
N SER A 127 -4.05 -2.03 1.42
CA SER A 127 -3.12 -2.22 2.54
C SER A 127 -3.60 -1.45 3.77
N TRP A 128 -3.27 -1.98 4.96
CA TRP A 128 -3.63 -1.34 6.24
C TRP A 128 -2.77 -0.11 6.53
N ALA A 129 -1.47 -0.20 6.25
CA ALA A 129 -0.54 0.89 6.46
C ALA A 129 0.62 0.80 5.48
N LEU A 130 1.32 1.92 5.29
CA LEU A 130 2.53 2.00 4.48
C LEU A 130 3.73 2.28 5.37
N LEU A 131 4.77 1.45 5.27
CA LEU A 131 6.05 1.69 5.93
C LEU A 131 7.03 2.35 4.96
N PRO A 132 7.28 3.68 5.05
CA PRO A 132 8.22 4.35 4.17
C PRO A 132 9.66 3.91 4.49
N ARG A 133 10.28 3.19 3.56
CA ARG A 133 11.73 2.92 3.57
C ARG A 133 12.43 3.98 2.72
N LEU A 134 12.98 4.99 3.37
CA LEU A 134 13.69 6.07 2.69
C LEU A 134 15.09 5.62 2.25
N GLY A 135 15.36 5.69 0.94
CA GLY A 135 16.68 5.41 0.38
C GLY A 135 17.75 6.47 0.71
N SER A 136 17.35 7.64 1.23
CA SER A 136 18.27 8.73 1.58
C SER A 136 17.66 9.67 2.63
N LYS A 137 18.52 10.24 3.50
CA LYS A 137 18.11 11.29 4.45
C LYS A 137 17.68 12.60 3.78
N LEU A 138 17.98 12.79 2.48
CA LEU A 138 17.49 13.96 1.74
C LEU A 138 15.96 14.06 1.71
N TYR A 139 15.27 12.92 1.79
CA TYR A 139 13.81 12.87 1.93
C TYR A 139 13.27 13.38 3.26
N LEU A 140 14.14 13.69 4.22
CA LEU A 140 13.77 14.30 5.50
C LEU A 140 14.17 15.79 5.58
N ARG A 141 14.72 16.35 4.49
CA ARG A 141 15.26 17.72 4.48
C ARG A 141 14.80 18.56 3.30
N SER A 142 14.87 18.00 2.09
CA SER A 142 14.72 18.78 0.85
C SER A 142 13.97 18.06 -0.27
N LYS A 143 13.50 16.83 -0.04
CA LYS A 143 12.73 16.05 -1.03
C LYS A 143 11.46 15.51 -0.42
N ILE A 144 10.40 15.50 -1.21
CA ILE A 144 9.17 14.78 -0.88
C ILE A 144 9.30 13.31 -1.32
N THR A 145 8.93 12.38 -0.44
CA THR A 145 8.89 10.96 -0.78
C THR A 145 7.61 10.61 -1.56
N SER A 146 7.74 9.81 -2.62
CA SER A 146 6.58 9.30 -3.36
C SER A 146 5.68 8.41 -2.50
N THR A 147 6.19 7.79 -1.42
CA THR A 147 5.38 7.01 -0.48
C THR A 147 4.37 7.89 0.25
N LEU A 148 4.75 9.12 0.60
CA LEU A 148 3.85 10.10 1.21
C LEU A 148 2.76 10.54 0.23
N LEU A 149 3.13 10.87 -1.01
CA LEU A 149 2.16 11.19 -2.05
C LEU A 149 1.19 10.03 -2.30
N SER A 150 1.71 8.80 -2.29
CA SER A 150 0.91 7.59 -2.46
C SER A 150 -0.07 7.38 -1.30
N SER A 151 0.39 7.62 -0.06
CA SER A 151 -0.45 7.59 1.14
C SER A 151 -1.59 8.60 1.06
N LEU A 152 -1.28 9.86 0.75
CA LEU A 152 -2.29 10.92 0.62
C LEU A 152 -3.31 10.59 -0.47
N SER A 153 -2.85 10.06 -1.61
CA SER A 153 -3.73 9.72 -2.74
C SER A 153 -4.67 8.55 -2.47
N THR A 154 -4.25 7.60 -1.63
CA THR A 154 -5.02 6.37 -1.34
C THR A 154 -5.71 6.39 0.03
N HIS A 155 -5.44 7.42 0.81
CA HIS A 155 -5.87 7.56 2.20
C HIS A 155 -5.47 6.34 3.05
N VAL A 156 -4.27 5.78 2.78
CA VAL A 156 -3.67 4.70 3.57
C VAL A 156 -2.60 5.31 4.47
N PRO A 157 -2.69 5.16 5.79
CA PRO A 157 -1.80 5.83 6.72
C PRO A 157 -0.35 5.35 6.61
N LEU A 158 0.58 6.27 6.84
CA LEU A 158 2.00 5.93 6.97
C LEU A 158 2.30 5.47 8.40
N VAL A 159 3.21 4.51 8.54
CA VAL A 159 3.90 4.23 9.79
C VAL A 159 5.18 5.07 9.83
N VAL A 160 5.32 5.96 10.80
CA VAL A 160 6.40 6.95 10.82
C VAL A 160 6.99 7.13 12.22
N ASN A 161 8.27 7.51 12.28
CA ASN A 161 8.93 7.92 13.52
C ASN A 161 8.87 9.45 13.70
N GLU A 162 9.40 9.93 14.83
CA GLU A 162 9.44 11.37 15.14
C GLU A 162 10.23 12.19 14.13
N GLU A 163 11.35 11.67 13.62
CA GLU A 163 12.19 12.36 12.64
C GLU A 163 11.39 12.64 11.35
N PHE A 164 10.56 11.68 10.92
CA PHE A 164 9.70 11.85 9.76
C PHE A 164 8.58 12.87 10.02
N LEU A 165 7.94 12.83 11.19
CA LEU A 165 6.92 13.83 11.57
C LEU A 165 7.50 15.24 11.64
N ALA A 166 8.73 15.39 12.15
CA ALA A 166 9.43 16.67 12.19
C ALA A 166 9.74 17.20 10.79
N ALA A 167 10.06 16.31 9.84
CA ALA A 167 10.34 16.69 8.45
C ALA A 167 9.07 17.05 7.65
N TYR A 168 7.94 16.40 7.96
CA TYR A 168 6.68 16.56 7.24
C TYR A 168 5.60 17.14 8.16
N THR A 169 5.75 18.43 8.50
CA THR A 169 4.95 19.13 9.52
C THR A 169 3.45 19.22 9.24
N MET A 170 3.01 18.95 8.01
CA MET A 170 1.59 18.81 7.67
C MET A 170 0.95 17.53 8.23
N LEU A 171 1.75 16.53 8.60
CA LEU A 171 1.30 15.30 9.22
C LEU A 171 1.24 15.46 10.73
N ASN A 172 0.29 14.78 11.36
CA ASN A 172 0.16 14.70 12.81
C ASN A 172 -0.35 13.32 13.25
N ALA A 173 -0.38 13.07 14.56
CA ALA A 173 -0.77 11.79 15.14
C ALA A 173 -2.19 11.30 14.74
N SER A 174 -3.07 12.20 14.27
CA SER A 174 -4.40 11.82 13.79
C SER A 174 -4.44 11.34 12.34
N THR A 175 -3.32 11.47 11.60
CA THR A 175 -3.20 11.18 10.15
C THR A 175 -2.16 10.08 9.84
N VAL A 176 -1.39 9.66 10.85
CA VAL A 176 -0.34 8.64 10.71
C VAL A 176 -0.37 7.66 11.88
N ILE A 177 0.27 6.51 11.69
CA ILE A 177 0.59 5.57 12.76
C ILE A 177 1.99 5.89 13.24
N ARG A 178 2.09 6.47 14.44
CA ARG A 178 3.40 6.74 15.05
C ARG A 178 4.03 5.42 15.51
N MET A 179 5.27 5.19 15.12
CA MET A 179 6.11 4.12 15.62
C MET A 179 6.69 4.54 16.97
N GLN A 180 6.54 3.70 18.00
CA GLN A 180 7.04 4.01 19.33
C GLN A 180 8.57 3.85 19.40
N PRO A 181 9.26 4.57 20.30
CA PRO A 181 10.68 4.34 20.52
C PRO A 181 10.96 2.87 20.84
N ASN A 182 11.93 2.27 20.14
CA ASN A 182 12.30 0.85 20.27
C ASN A 182 11.19 -0.15 19.93
N GLU A 183 10.11 0.29 19.29
CA GLU A 183 9.07 -0.63 18.78
C GLU A 183 9.65 -1.50 17.68
N THR A 184 9.49 -2.82 17.79
CA THR A 184 9.83 -3.72 16.69
C THR A 184 8.73 -3.68 15.65
N VAL A 185 9.04 -4.01 14.39
CA VAL A 185 8.03 -4.07 13.31
C VAL A 185 6.86 -5.00 13.64
N CYS A 186 7.07 -6.01 14.47
CA CYS A 186 5.99 -6.94 14.83
C CYS A 186 5.16 -6.48 16.01
N ALA A 187 5.77 -5.81 16.99
CA ALA A 187 5.00 -5.10 18.00
C ALA A 187 4.07 -4.08 17.33
N LEU A 188 4.62 -3.35 16.35
CA LEU A 188 3.86 -2.46 15.48
C LEU A 188 2.75 -3.20 14.72
N TYR A 189 3.07 -4.32 14.06
CA TYR A 189 2.08 -5.12 13.33
C TYR A 189 0.94 -5.56 14.24
N ASN A 190 1.25 -6.16 15.40
CA ASN A 190 0.25 -6.62 16.36
C ASN A 190 -0.62 -5.47 16.87
N ARG A 191 -0.03 -4.30 17.07
CA ARG A 191 -0.76 -3.09 17.47
C ARG A 191 -1.71 -2.60 16.37
N ILE A 192 -1.27 -2.60 15.11
CA ILE A 192 -2.14 -2.25 13.98
C ILE A 192 -3.25 -3.29 13.81
N ALA A 193 -2.93 -4.58 13.90
CA ALA A 193 -3.90 -5.67 13.81
C ALA A 193 -4.93 -5.67 14.96
N ALA A 194 -4.53 -5.16 16.13
CA ALA A 194 -5.41 -4.99 17.28
C ALA A 194 -6.17 -3.65 17.27
N MET A 195 -5.93 -2.76 16.30
CA MET A 195 -6.56 -1.44 16.23
C MET A 195 -8.08 -1.58 16.00
N PRO A 196 -8.92 -0.96 16.84
CA PRO A 196 -10.37 -0.97 16.64
C PRO A 196 -10.77 -0.37 15.27
N PRO A 197 -11.73 -0.97 14.55
CA PRO A 197 -12.20 -0.44 13.26
C PRO A 197 -12.62 1.05 13.29
N PRO A 198 -13.28 1.57 14.35
CA PRO A 198 -13.60 3.00 14.42
C PRO A 198 -12.36 3.90 14.46
N GLU A 199 -11.31 3.49 15.17
CA GLU A 199 -10.04 4.22 15.28
C GLU A 199 -9.32 4.23 13.94
N TYR A 200 -9.19 3.07 13.29
CA TYR A 200 -8.60 2.96 11.95
C TYR A 200 -9.40 3.75 10.90
N GLY A 201 -10.73 3.69 10.99
CA GLY A 201 -11.62 4.48 10.13
C GLY A 201 -11.44 5.99 10.32
N ALA A 202 -11.26 6.45 11.57
CA ALA A 202 -10.98 7.86 11.85
C ALA A 202 -9.64 8.30 11.24
N LEU A 203 -8.60 7.48 11.39
CA LEU A 203 -7.29 7.73 10.81
C LEU A 203 -7.35 7.92 9.27
N ARG A 204 -8.08 7.07 8.56
CA ARG A 204 -8.27 7.20 7.10
C ARG A 204 -9.07 8.44 6.71
N ARG A 205 -10.12 8.78 7.48
CA ARG A 205 -10.92 10.00 7.24
C ARG A 205 -10.09 11.26 7.45
N ASN A 206 -9.29 11.31 8.51
CA ASN A 206 -8.42 12.45 8.80
C ASN A 206 -7.36 12.63 7.71
N LEU A 207 -6.75 11.53 7.25
CA LEU A 207 -5.78 11.58 6.16
C LEU A 207 -6.41 12.05 4.84
N ARG A 208 -7.66 11.64 4.55
CA ARG A 208 -8.43 12.16 3.42
C ARG A 208 -8.70 13.66 3.53
N ALA A 209 -9.16 14.12 4.70
CA ALA A 209 -9.40 15.54 4.93
C ALA A 209 -8.12 16.37 4.75
N LEU A 210 -6.98 15.87 5.24
CA LEU A 210 -5.68 16.49 5.00
C LEU A 210 -5.33 16.56 3.51
N ALA A 211 -5.54 15.48 2.76
CA ALA A 211 -5.29 15.47 1.32
C ALA A 211 -6.15 16.50 0.57
N GLU A 212 -7.43 16.62 0.94
CA GLU A 212 -8.37 17.60 0.38
C GLU A 212 -7.93 19.05 0.71
N GLU A 213 -7.49 19.31 1.95
CA GLU A 213 -6.94 20.61 2.37
C GLU A 213 -5.69 20.98 1.55
N LEU A 214 -4.73 20.07 1.46
CA LEU A 214 -3.48 20.29 0.73
C LEU A 214 -3.74 20.56 -0.76
N ASN A 215 -4.65 19.81 -1.38
CA ASN A 215 -5.02 20.03 -2.79
C ASN A 215 -5.65 21.40 -3.00
N THR A 216 -6.51 21.85 -2.08
CA THR A 216 -7.11 23.19 -2.13
C THR A 216 -6.03 24.26 -2.07
N ARG A 217 -5.12 24.17 -1.11
CA ARG A 217 -4.01 25.13 -0.95
C ARG A 217 -3.09 25.19 -2.17
N VAL A 218 -2.83 24.05 -2.80
CA VAL A 218 -2.03 23.99 -4.02
C VAL A 218 -2.76 24.64 -5.19
N LEU A 219 -4.07 24.39 -5.33
CA LEU A 219 -4.88 25.02 -6.38
C LEU A 219 -4.90 26.54 -6.23
N ASP A 220 -5.17 27.04 -5.03
CA ASP A 220 -5.17 28.49 -4.72
C ASP A 220 -3.83 29.13 -5.08
N TYR A 221 -2.72 28.46 -4.73
CA TYR A 221 -1.38 28.91 -5.07
C TYR A 221 -1.18 28.99 -6.59
N ILE A 222 -1.56 27.95 -7.33
CA ILE A 222 -1.40 27.89 -8.80
C ILE A 222 -2.23 28.99 -9.47
N VAL A 223 -3.50 29.13 -9.09
CA VAL A 223 -4.39 30.18 -9.63
C VAL A 223 -3.80 31.56 -9.38
N GLY A 224 -3.36 31.85 -8.15
CA GLY A 224 -2.74 33.13 -7.85
C GLY A 224 -1.43 33.40 -8.60
N GLN A 225 -0.67 32.37 -9.01
CA GLN A 225 0.50 32.57 -9.88
C GLN A 225 0.10 32.88 -11.32
N LEU A 226 -0.94 32.23 -11.85
CA LEU A 226 -1.44 32.48 -13.20
C LEU A 226 -1.98 33.91 -13.33
N GLU A 227 -2.73 34.39 -12.33
CA GLU A 227 -3.24 35.76 -12.31
C GLU A 227 -2.15 36.83 -12.24
N ARG A 228 -0.99 36.54 -11.64
CA ARG A 228 0.15 37.46 -11.59
C ARG A 228 0.95 37.52 -12.90
N THR A 229 0.79 36.54 -13.76
CA THR A 229 1.55 36.40 -15.00
C THR A 229 0.73 36.72 -16.26
N ALA A 230 -0.59 36.87 -16.11
CA ALA A 230 -1.52 37.37 -17.12
C ALA A 230 -1.58 38.89 -17.11
#